data_AF-A0A7C8AQ49-F1
#
_entry.id   AF-A0A7C8AQ49-F1
#
_cell.length_a   1.000
_cell.length_b   1.000
_cell.length_c   1.000
_cell.angle_alpha   90.00
_cell.angle_beta   90.00
_cell.angle_gamma   90.00
#
_symmetry.space_group_name_H-M   'P 1'
#
loop_
_entity.id
_entity.type
_entity.pdbx_description
1 polymer ?
#
loop_
_entity_poly.entity_id
_entity_poly.type
_entity_poly.pdbx_seq_one_letter_code
_entity_poly.pdbx_strand_id
1 'polypeptide(L)'
;MKTCNEILGRTLQLTDMMIELADMGDGARKDVGCGVLYGLLRDSAYKIRKVAGQEKENHISRGLWPEEKKSVKAKIAIPKKASPPAPSLVIDRSWKASGMSGRLPRSAM
;
A
#
# COMPACT_ATOMS: atom_id res chain seq x y z
N MET A 1 -7.75 22.73 18.69
CA MET A 1 -8.38 21.40 18.87
C MET A 1 -9.05 21.02 17.55
N LYS A 2 -8.89 19.78 17.07
CA LYS A 2 -9.58 19.32 15.84
C LYS A 2 -11.07 19.22 16.12
N THR A 3 -11.92 19.51 15.14
CA THR A 3 -13.36 19.35 15.30
C THR A 3 -13.72 17.86 15.38
N CYS A 4 -14.79 17.50 16.09
CA CYS A 4 -15.27 16.11 16.16
C CYS A 4 -15.51 15.53 14.74
N ASN A 5 -16.00 16.37 13.83
CA ASN A 5 -16.26 16.02 12.42
C ASN A 5 -14.98 15.65 11.66
N GLU A 6 -13.88 16.36 11.88
CA GLU A 6 -12.58 16.00 11.29
C GLU A 6 -12.09 14.63 11.77
N ILE A 7 -12.27 14.33 13.06
CA ILE A 7 -11.88 13.03 13.62
C ILE A 7 -12.76 11.92 13.05
N LEU A 8 -14.07 12.12 12.96
CA LEU A 8 -14.99 11.18 12.30
C LEU A 8 -14.60 10.93 10.83
N GLY A 9 -14.27 11.99 10.09
CA GLY A 9 -13.80 11.87 8.71
C GLY A 9 -12.51 11.04 8.60
N ARG A 10 -11.55 11.26 9.50
CA ARG A 10 -10.32 10.45 9.58
C ARG A 10 -10.59 9.01 9.97
N THR A 11 -11.56 8.75 10.84
CA THR A 11 -11.96 7.39 11.21
C THR A 11 -12.53 6.64 10.00
N LEU A 12 -13.35 7.29 9.17
CA LEU A 12 -13.83 6.69 7.93
C LEU A 12 -12.68 6.39 6.95
N GLN A 13 -11.75 7.33 6.77
CA GLN A 13 -10.55 7.11 5.96
C GLN A 13 -9.69 5.95 6.50
N LEU A 14 -9.58 5.82 7.83
CA LEU A 14 -8.87 4.71 8.46
C LEU A 14 -9.53 3.38 8.12
N THR A 15 -10.86 3.30 8.13
CA THR A 15 -11.55 2.05 7.76
C THR A 15 -11.32 1.66 6.31
N ASP A 16 -11.20 2.62 5.39
CA ASP A 16 -10.88 2.33 4.00
C ASP A 16 -9.46 1.77 3.87
N MET A 17 -8.49 2.38 4.57
CA MET A 17 -7.11 1.85 4.65
C MET A 17 -7.05 0.46 5.30
N MET A 18 -7.88 0.19 6.31
CA MET A 18 -7.96 -1.13 6.95
C MET A 18 -8.48 -2.20 5.98
N ILE A 19 -9.47 -1.86 5.14
CA ILE A 19 -10.01 -2.78 4.12
C ILE A 19 -8.94 -3.07 3.08
N GLU A 20 -8.28 -2.04 2.53
CA GLU A 20 -7.20 -2.23 1.56
C GLU A 20 -6.05 -3.07 2.12
N LEU A 21 -5.65 -2.81 3.37
CA LEU A 21 -4.61 -3.58 4.04
C LEU A 21 -5.02 -5.04 4.25
N ALA A 22 -6.27 -5.28 4.63
CA ALA A 22 -6.80 -6.63 4.77
C ALA A 22 -6.79 -7.38 3.43
N ASP A 23 -7.18 -6.73 2.34
CA ASP A 23 -7.19 -7.33 1.01
C ASP A 23 -5.78 -7.66 0.50
N MET A 24 -4.82 -6.74 0.70
CA MET A 24 -3.41 -7.00 0.40
C MET A 24 -2.86 -8.15 1.25
N GLY A 25 -3.18 -8.17 2.55
CA GLY A 25 -2.71 -9.19 3.47
C GLY A 25 -3.26 -10.58 3.17
N ASP A 26 -4.56 -10.66 2.84
CA ASP A 26 -5.23 -11.90 2.46
C ASP A 26 -4.69 -12.45 1.13
N GLY A 27 -4.37 -11.56 0.16
CA GLY A 27 -3.70 -11.94 -1.09
C GLY A 27 -2.25 -12.41 -0.91
N ALA A 28 -1.55 -11.95 0.12
CA ALA A 28 -0.17 -12.33 0.45
C ALA A 28 -0.07 -13.44 1.51
N ARG A 29 -1.18 -14.12 1.84
CA ARG A 29 -1.25 -15.11 2.94
C ARG A 29 -0.22 -16.24 2.76
N LYS A 30 0.46 -16.58 3.86
CA LYS A 30 1.40 -17.71 3.93
C LYS A 30 0.87 -18.88 4.74
N ASP A 31 -0.03 -18.61 5.69
CA ASP A 31 -0.63 -19.59 6.56
C ASP A 31 -2.13 -19.27 6.83
N VAL A 32 -2.78 -20.13 7.60
CA VAL A 32 -4.17 -19.95 8.02
C VAL A 32 -4.30 -18.80 9.02
N GLY A 33 -3.28 -18.55 9.85
CA GLY A 33 -3.28 -17.49 10.86
C GLY A 33 -3.37 -16.09 10.24
N CYS A 34 -2.64 -15.83 9.16
CA CYS A 34 -2.74 -14.62 8.36
C CYS A 34 -4.17 -14.42 7.83
N GLY A 35 -4.80 -15.50 7.34
CA GLY A 35 -6.19 -15.44 6.86
C GLY A 35 -7.17 -15.03 7.96
N VAL A 36 -7.02 -15.58 9.17
CA VAL A 36 -7.84 -15.18 10.32
C VAL A 36 -7.60 -13.72 10.71
N LEU A 37 -6.34 -13.28 10.76
CA LEU A 37 -5.96 -11.92 11.11
C LEU A 37 -6.55 -10.90 10.12
N TYR A 38 -6.36 -11.10 8.82
CA TYR A 38 -6.85 -10.16 7.81
C TYR A 38 -8.37 -10.24 7.64
N GLY A 39 -8.99 -11.41 7.86
CA GLY A 39 -10.44 -11.53 7.98
C GLY A 39 -11.00 -10.70 9.15
N LEU A 40 -10.38 -10.79 10.33
CA LEU A 40 -10.76 -10.00 11.50
C LEU A 40 -10.58 -8.50 11.26
N LEU A 41 -9.47 -8.10 10.62
CA LEU A 41 -9.19 -6.70 10.27
C LEU A 41 -10.29 -6.14 9.35
N ARG A 42 -10.65 -6.91 8.31
CA ARG A 42 -11.69 -6.56 7.35
C ARG A 42 -13.05 -6.39 8.03
N ASP A 43 -13.47 -7.36 8.85
CA ASP A 43 -14.73 -7.30 9.58
C ASP A 43 -14.79 -6.12 10.55
N SER A 44 -13.71 -5.89 11.29
CA SER A 44 -13.59 -4.73 12.20
C SER A 44 -13.71 -3.41 11.46
N ALA A 45 -13.08 -3.30 10.29
CA ALA A 45 -13.18 -2.10 9.46
C ALA A 45 -14.63 -1.79 9.05
N TYR A 46 -15.38 -2.80 8.57
CA TYR A 46 -16.79 -2.61 8.20
C TYR A 46 -17.66 -2.23 9.40
N LYS A 47 -17.45 -2.85 10.57
CA LYS A 47 -18.17 -2.51 11.80
C LYS A 47 -17.92 -1.07 12.22
N ILE A 48 -16.66 -0.63 12.24
CA ILE A 48 -16.28 0.74 12.56
C ILE A 48 -16.88 1.71 11.54
N ARG A 49 -16.80 1.38 10.25
CA ARG A 49 -17.33 2.23 9.16
C ARG A 49 -18.82 2.47 9.31
N LYS A 50 -19.57 1.42 9.69
CA LYS A 50 -21.02 1.52 9.96
C LYS A 50 -21.31 2.47 11.11
N VAL A 51 -20.63 2.32 12.24
CA VAL A 51 -20.85 3.17 13.44
C VAL A 51 -20.44 4.62 13.16
N ALA A 52 -19.27 4.83 12.55
CA ALA A 52 -18.78 6.17 12.20
C ALA A 52 -19.67 6.86 11.14
N GLY A 53 -20.19 6.10 10.18
CA GLY A 53 -21.15 6.59 9.19
C GLY A 53 -22.47 7.02 9.83
N GLN A 54 -22.99 6.21 10.76
CA GLN A 54 -24.20 6.56 11.51
C GLN A 54 -24.00 7.84 12.32
N GLU A 55 -22.84 8.01 12.97
CA GLU A 55 -22.56 9.23 13.74
C GLU A 55 -22.42 10.46 12.83
N LYS A 56 -21.84 10.30 11.65
CA LYS A 56 -21.81 11.34 10.63
C LYS A 56 -23.22 11.75 10.20
N GLU A 57 -24.11 10.79 9.93
CA GLU A 57 -25.52 11.06 9.60
C GLU A 57 -26.25 11.75 10.76
N ASN A 58 -25.99 11.34 12.00
CA ASN A 58 -26.53 11.98 13.20
C ASN A 58 -26.07 13.44 13.33
N HIS A 59 -24.81 13.72 13.01
CA HIS A 59 -24.30 15.09 13.01
C HIS A 59 -24.94 15.95 11.92
N ILE A 60 -25.17 15.38 10.72
CA ILE A 60 -25.85 16.05 9.61
C ILE A 60 -27.31 16.36 9.98
N SER A 61 -28.04 15.39 10.52
CA SER A 61 -29.46 15.56 10.88
C SER A 61 -29.67 16.58 12.00
N ARG A 62 -28.69 16.73 12.89
CA ARG A 62 -28.68 17.74 13.96
C ARG A 62 -28.16 19.11 13.51
N GLY A 63 -27.73 19.26 12.26
CA GLY A 63 -27.16 20.51 11.74
C GLY A 63 -25.78 20.86 12.32
N LEU A 64 -25.11 19.90 12.95
CA LEU A 64 -23.78 20.04 13.57
C LEU A 64 -22.64 19.76 12.58
N TRP A 65 -22.98 19.36 11.36
CA TRP A 65 -22.02 19.18 10.26
C TRP A 65 -21.91 20.49 9.47
N PRO A 66 -20.79 21.22 9.56
CA PRO A 66 -20.61 22.41 8.74
C PRO A 66 -20.55 21.97 7.28
N GLU A 67 -21.49 22.46 6.48
CA GLU A 67 -21.37 22.46 5.02
C GLU A 67 -20.07 23.20 4.68
N GLU A 68 -19.01 22.44 4.37
CA GLU A 68 -17.75 23.02 3.93
C GLU A 68 -18.02 23.80 2.64
N LYS A 69 -18.17 25.13 2.76
CA LYS A 69 -18.07 26.04 1.62
C LYS A 69 -16.73 25.77 0.94
N LYS A 70 -16.80 25.12 -0.22
CA LYS A 70 -15.67 24.74 -1.09
C LYS A 70 -14.64 25.86 -1.17
N SER A 71 -13.56 25.72 -0.41
CA SER A 71 -12.45 26.66 -0.40
C SER A 71 -11.30 26.06 -1.20
N VAL A 72 -11.35 26.35 -2.50
CA VAL A 72 -10.24 26.54 -3.46
C VAL A 72 -9.02 25.61 -3.36
N LYS A 73 -8.92 24.72 -4.36
CA LYS A 73 -7.74 24.02 -4.90
C LYS A 73 -6.38 24.48 -4.36
N ALA A 74 -5.83 23.76 -3.39
CA ALA A 74 -4.39 23.75 -3.15
C ALA A 74 -3.75 22.73 -4.11
N LYS A 75 -3.16 23.22 -5.20
CA LYS A 75 -2.28 22.42 -6.06
C LYS A 75 -1.05 22.05 -5.23
N ILE A 76 -0.98 20.83 -4.71
CA ILE A 76 0.24 20.29 -4.13
C ILE A 76 1.16 19.93 -5.30
N ALA A 77 2.17 20.76 -5.51
CA ALA A 77 3.29 20.43 -6.39
C ALA A 77 4.05 19.24 -5.77
N ILE A 78 3.93 18.07 -6.39
CA ILE A 78 4.77 16.91 -6.07
C ILE A 78 6.13 17.15 -6.73
N PRO A 79 7.25 17.28 -5.98
CA PRO A 79 8.57 17.20 -6.59
C PRO A 79 8.79 15.76 -7.08
N LYS A 80 9.00 15.59 -8.38
CA LYS A 80 9.37 14.30 -8.98
C LYS A 80 10.71 13.85 -8.38
N LYS A 81 10.70 12.94 -7.41
CA LYS A 81 11.92 12.21 -7.02
C LYS A 81 12.30 11.31 -8.20
N ALA A 82 13.52 11.54 -8.69
CA ALA A 82 14.13 10.77 -9.76
C ALA A 82 14.11 9.27 -9.44
N SER A 83 13.69 8.47 -10.41
CA SER A 83 13.88 7.02 -10.40
C SER A 83 15.39 6.72 -10.34
N PRO A 84 15.86 5.81 -9.49
CA PRO A 84 17.25 5.37 -9.56
C PRO A 84 17.51 4.68 -10.91
N PRO A 85 18.64 4.94 -11.58
CA PRO A 85 18.97 4.23 -12.82
C PRO A 85 19.14 2.74 -12.52
N ALA A 86 18.60 1.92 -13.41
CA ALA A 86 18.72 0.46 -13.36
C ALA A 86 20.20 0.04 -13.23
N PRO A 87 20.53 -0.98 -12.42
CA PRO A 87 21.89 -1.46 -12.34
C PRO A 87 22.32 -2.02 -13.70
N SER A 88 23.28 -1.34 -14.33
CA SER A 88 23.99 -1.83 -15.50
C SER A 88 24.63 -3.16 -15.15
N LEU A 89 24.28 -4.22 -15.89
CA LEU A 89 24.99 -5.49 -15.93
C LEU A 89 26.49 -5.22 -16.18
N VAL A 90 27.28 -5.18 -15.12
CA VAL A 90 28.73 -5.33 -15.21
C VAL A 90 29.00 -6.82 -15.13
N ILE A 91 29.17 -7.43 -16.30
CA ILE A 91 29.70 -8.79 -16.42
C ILE A 91 31.19 -8.68 -16.09
N ASP A 92 31.55 -8.94 -14.82
CA ASP A 92 32.94 -9.04 -14.41
C ASP A 92 33.55 -10.31 -15.02
N ARG A 93 34.39 -10.12 -16.03
CA ARG A 93 34.99 -11.17 -16.86
C ARG A 93 36.45 -11.38 -16.45
N SER A 94 36.70 -11.61 -15.17
CA SER A 94 38.04 -11.86 -14.65
C SER A 94 38.06 -12.94 -13.55
N TRP A 95 37.64 -14.16 -13.88
CA TRP A 95 38.12 -15.34 -13.15
C TRP A 95 39.25 -16.00 -13.93
N LYS A 96 40.46 -15.64 -13.53
CA LYS A 96 41.74 -16.20 -13.99
C LYS A 96 41.96 -17.52 -13.23
N ALA A 97 41.50 -18.64 -13.79
CA ALA A 97 41.89 -19.97 -13.34
C ALA A 97 42.93 -20.53 -14.33
N SER A 98 44.19 -20.42 -13.94
CA SER A 98 45.32 -21.02 -14.62
C SER A 98 45.22 -22.54 -14.62
N GLY A 99 45.40 -23.12 -15.80
CA GLY A 99 46.07 -24.41 -15.98
C GLY A 99 45.26 -25.66 -15.64
N MET A 100 44.74 -26.31 -16.67
CA MET A 100 45.04 -27.72 -16.94
C MET A 100 44.66 -28.06 -18.38
N SER A 101 45.72 -28.18 -19.19
CA SER A 101 45.92 -29.15 -20.28
C SER A 101 44.69 -29.79 -20.94
N GLY A 102 44.58 -29.58 -22.26
CA GLY A 102 44.29 -30.71 -23.15
C GLY A 102 43.23 -30.51 -24.23
N ARG A 103 43.70 -30.19 -25.44
CA ARG A 103 43.19 -30.68 -26.73
C ARG A 103 41.86 -30.07 -27.26
N LEU A 104 41.99 -29.18 -28.26
CA LEU A 104 40.98 -28.91 -29.30
C LEU A 104 41.33 -29.74 -30.57
N PRO A 105 40.57 -29.70 -31.67
CA PRO A 105 39.21 -30.22 -31.92
C PRO A 105 39.21 -31.11 -33.20
N ARG A 106 38.04 -31.35 -33.84
CA ARG A 106 37.75 -32.10 -35.10
C ARG A 106 37.13 -33.48 -34.82
N SER A 107 36.10 -33.98 -35.50
CA SER A 107 35.52 -33.75 -36.83
C SER A 107 34.03 -34.15 -36.74
N ALA A 108 33.10 -33.47 -37.40
CA ALA A 108 32.56 -33.88 -38.70
C ALA A 108 32.21 -35.38 -38.78
N MET A 109 30.92 -35.70 -38.57
CA MET A 109 30.08 -36.60 -39.37
C MET A 109 28.65 -36.59 -38.83
#